data_AF-A0A9D6U1F0-F1
#
_entry.id   AF-A0A9D6U1F0-F1
#
_cell.length_a   1.000
_cell.length_b   1.000
_cell.length_c   1.000
_cell.angle_alpha   90.00
_cell.angle_beta   90.00
_cell.angle_gamma   90.00
#
_symmetry.space_group_name_H-M   'P 1'
#
loop_
_entity.id
_entity.type
_entity.pdbx_description
1 polymer ?
#
loop_
_entity_poly.entity_id
_entity_poly.type
_entity_poly.pdbx_seq_one_letter_code
_entity_poly.pdbx_strand_id
1 'polypeptide(L)' 'MITEEAKAEVFWLAFKGLPRKEQQLVVQKLLQDRDFIEDLLDIAIIEQRRSEPSRPLEEYLADQER' A
#
# COMPACT_ATOMS: atom_id res chain seq x y z
N MET A 1 -25.51 10.54 2.71
CA MET A 1 -24.24 10.19 3.36
C MET A 1 -23.14 10.32 2.33
N ILE A 2 -21.97 10.88 2.68
CA ILE A 2 -20.80 10.87 1.79
C ILE A 2 -20.18 9.47 1.92
N THR A 3 -19.94 8.79 0.80
CA THR A 3 -19.29 7.47 0.81
C THR A 3 -17.82 7.59 1.21
N GLU A 4 -17.22 6.50 1.65
CA GLU A 4 -15.82 6.49 2.09
C GLU A 4 -14.87 6.87 0.93
N GLU A 5 -15.19 6.40 -0.28
CA GLU A 5 -14.45 6.72 -1.51
C GLU A 5 -14.51 8.20 -1.84
N ALA A 6 -15.68 8.83 -1.68
CA ALA A 6 -15.84 10.25 -1.94
C ALA A 6 -15.05 11.11 -0.95
N LYS A 7 -14.90 10.67 0.31
CA LYS A 7 -14.04 11.35 1.28
C LYS A 7 -12.56 11.18 0.93
N ALA A 8 -12.14 9.96 0.58
CA ALA A 8 -10.76 9.68 0.19
C ALA A 8 -10.33 10.53 -1.02
N GLU A 9 -11.21 10.66 -2.02
CA GLU A 9 -10.95 11.47 -3.22
C GLU A 9 -10.73 12.96 -2.88
N VAL A 10 -11.50 13.52 -1.95
CA VAL A 10 -11.31 14.91 -1.50
C VAL A 10 -9.93 15.11 -0.88
N PHE A 11 -9.48 14.20 -0.01
CA PHE A 11 -8.16 14.29 0.60
C PHE A 11 -7.04 14.07 -0.41
N TRP A 12 -7.25 13.19 -1.39
CA TRP A 12 -6.30 12.97 -2.47
C TRP A 12 -6.12 14.22 -3.33
N LEU A 13 -7.22 14.85 -3.76
CA LEU A 13 -7.19 16.09 -4.53
C LEU A 13 -6.54 17.22 -3.74
N ALA A 14 -6.84 17.34 -2.44
CA ALA A 14 -6.20 18.32 -1.57
C ALA A 14 -4.68 18.11 -1.52
N PHE A 15 -4.21 16.88 -1.30
CA PHE A 15 -2.79 16.53 -1.31
C PHE A 15 -2.12 16.86 -2.66
N LYS A 16 -2.78 16.52 -3.77
CA LYS A 16 -2.27 16.79 -5.13
C LYS A 16 -2.19 18.28 -5.44
N GLY A 17 -3.05 19.11 -4.83
CA GLY A 17 -3.03 20.57 -4.95
C GLY A 17 -1.90 21.25 -4.19
N LEU A 18 -1.23 20.55 -3.24
CA LEU A 18 -0.15 21.14 -2.46
C LEU A 18 1.10 21.38 -3.32
N PRO A 19 1.89 22.44 -3.03
CA PRO A 19 3.25 22.60 -3.55
C PRO A 19 4.13 21.39 -3.22
N ARG A 20 5.14 21.12 -4.05
CA ARG A 20 6.01 19.93 -3.92
C ARG A 20 6.64 19.79 -2.52
N LYS A 21 7.05 20.89 -1.90
CA LYS A 21 7.62 20.90 -0.55
C LYS A 21 6.61 20.46 0.51
N GLU A 22 5.36 20.91 0.39
CA GLU A 22 4.29 20.55 1.31
C GLU A 22 3.83 19.10 1.13
N GLN A 23 3.80 18.61 -0.12
CA GLN A 23 3.60 17.19 -0.39
C GLN A 23 4.65 16.32 0.33
N GLN A 24 5.93 16.73 0.28
CA GLN A 24 7.00 16.02 0.97
C GLN A 24 6.81 15.99 2.49
N LEU A 25 6.32 17.08 3.10
CA LEU A 25 6.00 17.11 4.52
C LEU A 25 4.87 16.15 4.89
N VAL A 26 3.84 16.03 4.05
CA VAL A 26 2.76 15.05 4.25
C VAL A 26 3.32 13.62 4.17
N VAL A 27 4.12 13.32 3.15
CA VAL A 27 4.76 12.00 3.00
C VAL A 27 5.66 11.68 4.20
N GLN A 28 6.46 12.64 4.68
CA GLN A 28 7.29 12.45 5.86
C GLN A 28 6.48 12.10 7.11
N LYS A 29 5.30 12.72 7.29
CA LYS A 29 4.40 12.37 8.39
C LYS A 29 3.81 10.97 8.25
N LEU A 30 3.41 10.58 7.04
CA LEU A 30 2.92 9.22 6.78
C LEU A 30 4.01 8.17 7.08
N LEU A 31 5.26 8.45 6.71
CA LEU A 31 6.40 7.59 7.01
C LEU A 31 6.84 7.58 8.50
N GLN A 32 6.17 8.34 9.38
CA GLN A 32 6.36 8.22 10.83
C GLN A 32 5.35 7.25 11.46
N ASP A 33 4.30 6.88 10.72
CA ASP A 33 3.30 5.92 11.16
C ASP A 33 3.78 4.51 10.79
N ARG A 34 3.96 3.67 11.82
CA ARG A 34 4.48 2.31 11.64
C ARG A 34 3.49 1.43 10.89
N ASP A 35 2.21 1.53 11.20
CA ASP A 35 1.18 0.67 10.61
C ASP A 35 1.06 1.00 9.11
N PHE A 36 1.11 2.30 8.77
CA PHE A 36 1.16 2.74 7.37
C PHE A 36 2.39 2.21 6.62
N ILE A 37 3.58 2.21 7.25
CA ILE A 37 4.80 1.70 6.62
C ILE A 37 4.68 0.19 6.36
N GLU A 38 4.14 -0.57 7.31
CA GLU A 38 3.92 -2.02 7.17
C GLU A 38 3.00 -2.30 5.97
N ASP A 39 1.85 -1.64 5.91
CA ASP A 39 0.90 -1.76 4.79
C ASP A 39 1.56 -1.37 3.44
N LEU A 40 2.37 -0.30 3.43
CA LEU A 40 3.05 0.16 2.22
C LEU A 40 4.06 -0.87 1.72
N LEU A 41 4.81 -1.51 2.62
CA LEU A 41 5.78 -2.54 2.27
C LEU A 41 5.09 -3.80 1.75
N ASP A 42 3.99 -4.21 2.37
CA ASP A 42 3.20 -5.36 1.92
C ASP A 42 2.65 -5.14 0.51
N ILE A 43 2.08 -3.96 0.23
CA ILE A 43 1.60 -3.60 -1.11
C ILE A 43 2.76 -3.63 -2.12
N ALA A 44 3.92 -3.08 -1.76
CA ALA A 44 5.08 -3.08 -2.64
C ALA A 44 5.57 -4.51 -2.96
N ILE A 45 5.58 -5.40 -1.97
CA ILE A 45 5.92 -6.82 -2.16
C ILE A 45 4.89 -7.50 -3.07
N ILE A 46 3.59 -7.27 -2.84
CA ILE A 46 2.52 -7.85 -3.67
C ILE A 46 2.67 -7.41 -5.12
N GLU A 47 2.87 -6.12 -5.39
CA GLU A 47 3.04 -5.62 -6.75
C GLU A 47 4.32 -6.14 -7.41
N GLN A 48 5.43 -6.25 -6.67
CA GLN A 48 6.66 -6.85 -7.17
C GLN A 48 6.45 -8.31 -7.60
N ARG A 49 5.66 -9.06 -6.83
CA ARG A 49 5.40 -10.48 -7.04
C ARG A 49 4.21 -10.76 -7.96
N ARG A 50 3.55 -9.72 -8.49
CA ARG A 50 2.32 -9.83 -9.27
C ARG A 50 2.48 -10.62 -10.58
N SER A 51 3.70 -10.66 -11.12
CA SER A 51 4.03 -11.44 -12.31
C SER A 51 4.48 -12.88 -12.00
N GLU A 52 4.62 -13.24 -10.73
CA GLU A 52 4.97 -14.62 -10.35
C GLU A 52 3.78 -15.54 -10.67
N PRO A 53 4.05 -16.76 -11.18
CA PRO A 53 2.99 -17.75 -11.35
C PRO A 53 2.41 -18.08 -9.98
N SER A 54 1.08 -18.15 -9.91
CA SER A 54 0.41 -18.68 -8.73
C SER A 54 0.77 -20.15 -8.54
N ARG A 55 0.88 -20.54 -7.27
CA ARG A 55 1.15 -21.93 -6.87
C ARG A 55 -0.01 -22.43 -6.00
N PRO A 56 -0.51 -23.66 -6.23
CA PRO A 56 -1.45 -24.31 -5.32
C PRO A 56 -0.86 -24.44 -3.91
N LEU A 57 -1.69 -24.23 -2.89
CA LEU A 57 -1.24 -24.29 -1.50
C LEU A 57 -0.74 -25.70 -1.14
N GLU A 58 -1.39 -26.73 -1.67
CA GLU A 58 -1.06 -28.14 -1.44
C GLU A 58 0.35 -28.47 -1.95
N GLU A 59 0.70 -27.94 -3.12
CA GLU A 59 2.05 -28.11 -3.67
C GLU A 59 3.08 -27.45 -2.74
N TYR A 60 2.81 -26.24 -2.23
CA TYR A 60 3.72 -25.54 -1.33
C TYR A 60 3.96 -26.30 -0.02
N LEU A 61 2.90 -26.85 0.57
CA LEU A 61 2.99 -27.63 1.80
C LEU A 61 3.78 -28.93 1.61
N ALA A 62 3.61 -29.62 0.47
CA ALA A 62 4.34 -30.86 0.19
C ALA A 62 5.87 -30.66 0.08
N ASP A 63 6.34 -29.47 -0.30
CA ASP A 63 7.77 -29.15 -0.33
C ASP A 63 8.34 -28.83 1.07
N GLN A 64 7.51 -28.39 2.02
CA GLN A 64 7.92 -28.04 3.39
C GLN A 64 8.05 -29.26 4.30
N GLU A 65 7.36 -30.35 3.99
CA GLU A 65 7.38 -31.61 4.75
C GLU A 65 8.56 -32.54 4.38
N ARG A 66 9.41 -32.14 3.42
CA ARG A 66 10.63 -32.85 3.00
C ARG A 66 11.88 -32.34 3.72
#